data_AF-A0A7X9FEJ9-F1
#
_entry.id   AF-A0A7X9FEJ9-F1
#
_cell.length_a   1.000
_cell.length_b   1.000
_cell.length_c   1.000
_cell.angle_alpha   90.00
_cell.angle_beta   90.00
_cell.angle_gamma   90.00
#
_symmetry.space_group_name_H-M   'P 1'
#
loop_
_entity.id
_entity.type
_entity.pdbx_description
1 polymer ?
#
loop_
_entity_poly.entity_id
_entity_poly.type
_entity_poly.pdbx_seq_one_letter_code
_entity_poly.pdbx_strand_id
1 'polypeptide(L)' 'MGFVPLDSLEQLTANRYEAVLIAAQLARQLNAIRLAKLEMLSEENADKVDIDGRKVTFVAIRDCIDGKVRYHAGNEQ' A
#
# COMPACT_ATOMS: atom_id res chain seq x y z
N MET A 1 12.33 -9.08 6.03
CA MET A 1 11.24 -8.09 6.20
C MET A 1 11.91 -6.73 6.28
N GLY A 2 11.46 -5.74 5.51
CA GLY A 2 11.97 -4.37 5.68
C GLY A 2 11.43 -3.74 6.96
N PHE A 3 12.24 -2.93 7.63
CA PHE A 3 11.84 -2.18 8.81
C PHE A 3 11.16 -0.87 8.40
N VAL A 4 10.08 -0.52 9.10
CA VAL A 4 9.46 0.81 9.02
C VAL A 4 9.46 1.41 10.42
N PRO A 5 10.06 2.59 10.64
CA PRO A 5 10.02 3.26 11.93
C PRO A 5 8.59 3.67 12.27
N LEU A 6 8.15 3.41 13.50
CA LEU A 6 6.82 3.80 13.97
C LEU A 6 6.64 5.32 14.01
N ASP A 7 7.72 6.05 14.31
CA ASP A 7 7.71 7.52 14.37
C ASP A 7 7.42 8.15 13.00
N SER A 8 7.78 7.45 11.90
CA SER A 8 7.47 7.91 10.55
C SER A 8 5.97 7.82 10.22
N LEU A 9 5.21 6.96 10.91
CA LEU A 9 3.75 6.88 10.74
C LEU A 9 3.02 8.05 11.41
N GLU A 10 3.61 8.67 12.43
CA GLU A 10 3.04 9.85 13.09
C GLU A 10 3.04 11.10 12.20
N GLN A 11 3.90 11.12 11.18
CA GLN A 11 3.94 12.20 10.19
C GLN A 11 2.78 12.11 9.19
N LEU A 12 2.11 10.96 9.12
CA LEU A 12 1.07 10.69 8.13
C LEU A 12 -0.30 11.26 8.52
N THR A 13 -0.67 11.11 9.79
CA THR A 13 -1.97 11.50 10.34
C THR A 13 -1.81 11.96 11.78
N ALA A 14 -2.79 12.72 12.27
CA ALA A 14 -2.81 13.19 13.66
C ALA A 14 -2.82 12.04 14.69
N ASN A 15 -3.23 10.83 14.27
CA ASN A 15 -3.31 9.65 15.12
C ASN A 15 -2.71 8.41 14.44
N ARG A 16 -1.87 7.66 15.16
CA ARG A 16 -1.28 6.38 14.72
C ARG A 16 -2.31 5.35 14.25
N TYR A 17 -3.47 5.29 14.90
CA TYR A 17 -4.53 4.34 14.51
C TYR A 17 -5.11 4.65 13.13
N GLU A 18 -5.26 5.94 12.83
CA GLU A 18 -5.75 6.40 11.53
C GLU A 18 -4.75 6.04 10.43
N ALA A 19 -3.45 6.26 10.64
CA ALA A 19 -2.40 5.85 9.72
C ALA A 19 -2.44 4.34 9.42
N VAL A 20 -2.74 3.51 10.43
CA VAL A 20 -2.88 2.06 10.25
C VAL A 20 -4.12 1.71 9.42
N LEU A 21 -5.28 2.35 9.68
CA LEU A 21 -6.50 2.12 8.90
C LEU A 21 -6.29 2.48 7.43
N ILE A 22 -5.66 3.63 7.20
CA ILE A 22 -5.27 4.15 5.90
C ILE A 22 -4.35 3.17 5.16
N ALA A 23 -3.26 2.74 5.81
CA ALA A 23 -2.32 1.79 5.22
C ALA A 23 -2.97 0.44 4.94
N ALA A 24 -3.88 -0.03 5.81
CA ALA A 24 -4.61 -1.27 5.61
C ALA A 24 -5.58 -1.19 4.41
N GLN A 25 -6.25 -0.05 4.21
CA GLN A 25 -7.11 0.16 3.05
C GLN A 25 -6.31 0.16 1.75
N LEU A 26 -5.18 0.86 1.71
CA LEU A 26 -4.28 0.84 0.56
C LEU A 26 -3.72 -0.56 0.30
N ALA A 27 -3.32 -1.29 1.35
CA ALA A 27 -2.82 -2.66 1.19
C ALA A 27 -3.87 -3.58 0.54
N ARG A 28 -5.16 -3.42 0.86
CA ARG A 28 -6.24 -4.18 0.20
C ARG A 28 -6.36 -3.82 -1.28
N GLN A 29 -6.26 -2.54 -1.64
CA GLN A 29 -6.28 -2.10 -3.03
C GLN A 29 -5.09 -2.65 -3.82
N LEU A 30 -3.88 -2.53 -3.28
CA LEU A 30 -2.66 -3.08 -3.87
C LEU A 30 -2.75 -4.60 -4.05
N ASN A 31 -3.36 -5.30 -3.08
CA ASN A 31 -3.54 -6.74 -3.18
C ASN A 31 -4.54 -7.13 -4.27
N ALA A 32 -5.64 -6.38 -4.42
CA ALA A 32 -6.60 -6.61 -5.51
C ALA A 32 -5.94 -6.41 -6.89
N ILE A 33 -5.14 -5.34 -7.04
CA ILE A 33 -4.36 -5.09 -8.27
C ILE A 33 -3.37 -6.23 -8.52
N ARG A 34 -2.67 -6.69 -7.48
CA ARG A 34 -1.72 -7.80 -7.58
C ARG A 34 -2.39 -9.10 -8.01
N LEU A 35 -3.57 -9.41 -7.47
CA LEU A 35 -4.34 -10.59 -7.86
C LEU A 35 -4.78 -10.51 -9.32
N ALA A 36 -5.30 -9.37 -9.76
CA ALA A 36 -5.66 -9.17 -11.18
C ALA A 36 -4.44 -9.34 -12.10
N LYS A 37 -3.27 -8.83 -11.72
CA LYS A 37 -2.02 -9.04 -12.46
C LYS A 37 -1.60 -10.51 -12.52
N LEU A 38 -1.77 -11.26 -11.43
CA LEU A 38 -1.46 -12.69 -11.38
C LEU A 38 -2.41 -13.50 -12.27
N GLU A 39 -3.70 -13.12 -12.33
CA GLU A 39 -4.68 -13.77 -13.22
C GLU A 39 -4.38 -13.54 -14.70
N MET A 40 -3.78 -12.40 -15.04
CA MET A 40 -3.33 -12.07 -16.40
C MET A 40 -1.99 -12.73 -16.78
N LEU A 41 -1.28 -13.34 -15.84
CA LEU A 41 0.06 -13.90 -16.06
C LEU A 41 -0.02 -15.17 -16.91
N SER A 42 0.68 -15.18 -18.05
CA SER A 42 0.87 -16.32 -18.93
C SER A 42 2.35 -16.47 -19.30
N GLU A 43 2.74 -17.62 -19.84
CA GLU A 43 4.13 -17.85 -20.30
C GLU A 43 4.56 -16.84 -21.39
N GLU A 44 3.61 -16.33 -22.18
CA GLU A 44 3.84 -15.40 -23.29
C GLU A 44 4.00 -13.94 -22.85
N ASN A 45 3.63 -13.59 -21.62
CA ASN A 45 3.66 -12.22 -21.12
C ASN A 45 4.34 -12.04 -19.76
N ALA A 46 5.02 -13.08 -19.26
CA ALA A 46 5.67 -13.09 -17.96
C ALA A 46 6.72 -11.97 -17.78
N ASP A 47 7.34 -11.53 -18.88
CA ASP A 47 8.29 -10.41 -18.94
C ASP A 47 7.61 -9.02 -18.87
N LYS A 48 6.30 -8.94 -19.14
CA LYS A 48 5.54 -7.69 -19.21
C LYS A 48 4.73 -7.40 -17.95
N VAL A 49 4.42 -8.41 -17.14
CA VAL A 49 3.63 -8.25 -15.92
C VAL A 49 4.56 -8.00 -14.73
N ASP A 50 4.66 -6.74 -14.31
CA ASP A 50 5.43 -6.37 -13.11
C ASP A 50 4.65 -6.69 -11.82
N ILE A 51 5.17 -7.66 -11.07
CA ILE A 51 4.62 -8.12 -9.77
C ILE A 51 5.66 -7.92 -8.68
N ASP A 52 5.39 -6.97 -7.79
CA ASP A 52 6.23 -6.75 -6.61
C ASP A 52 6.16 -7.96 -5.65
N GLY A 53 7.28 -8.63 -5.44
CA GLY A 53 7.41 -9.77 -4.53
C GLY A 53 7.26 -9.42 -3.04
N ARG A 54 7.36 -8.13 -2.67
CA ARG A 54 7.25 -7.68 -1.28
C ARG A 54 5.80 -7.84 -0.76
N LYS A 55 5.66 -7.87 0.57
CA LYS A 55 4.33 -7.92 1.21
C LYS A 55 3.58 -6.61 0.92
N VAL A 56 2.32 -6.72 0.50
CA VAL A 56 1.46 -5.56 0.16
C VAL A 56 1.28 -4.58 1.31
N THR A 57 1.29 -5.07 2.55
CA THR A 57 1.24 -4.21 3.75
C THR A 57 2.49 -3.36 3.91
N PHE A 58 3.66 -3.91 3.61
CA PHE A 58 4.91 -3.17 3.67
C PHE A 58 4.98 -2.09 2.59
N VAL A 59 4.56 -2.42 1.37
CA VAL A 59 4.49 -1.47 0.26
C VAL A 59 3.51 -0.33 0.59
N ALA A 60 2.31 -0.67 1.08
CA ALA A 60 1.32 0.32 1.47
C ALA A 60 1.83 1.28 2.55
N ILE A 61 2.44 0.76 3.62
CA ILE A 61 3.00 1.59 4.69
C ILE A 61 4.10 2.52 4.15
N ARG A 62 4.97 2.00 3.26
CA ARG A 62 6.03 2.81 2.64
C ARG A 62 5.43 3.92 1.77
N ASP A 63 4.47 3.60 0.91
CA ASP A 63 3.86 4.56 -0.01
C ASP A 63 3.08 5.65 0.72
N CYS A 64 2.48 5.31 1.87
CA CYS A 64 1.95 6.29 2.81
C CYS A 64 3.07 7.24 3.27
N ILE A 65 4.14 6.72 3.88
CA ILE A 65 5.24 7.54 4.44
C ILE A 65 5.92 8.40 3.37
N ASP A 66 6.09 7.86 2.16
CA ASP A 66 6.69 8.57 1.02
C ASP A 66 5.76 9.67 0.46
N GLY A 67 4.53 9.81 0.98
CA GLY A 67 3.56 10.82 0.54
C GLY A 67 3.00 10.56 -0.87
N LYS A 68 3.13 9.34 -1.40
CA LYS A 68 2.65 8.97 -2.75
C LYS A 68 1.13 8.87 -2.80
N VAL A 69 0.48 8.72 -1.64
CA VAL A 69 -0.96 8.60 -1.54
C VAL A 69 -1.52 9.76 -0.75
N ARG A 70 -2.48 10.47 -1.33
CA ARG A 70 -3.23 11.55 -0.66
C ARG A 70 -4.49 10.94 -0.05
N TYR A 71 -4.65 11.12 1.26
CA TYR A 71 -5.83 10.66 1.98
C TYR A 71 -6.69 11.87 2.35
N HIS A 72 -7.99 11.71 2.15
CA HIS A 72 -9.00 12.64 2.65
C HIS A 72 -9.71 11.96 3.83
N ALA A 73 -9.54 12.51 5.03
CA ALA A 73 -10.32 12.08 6.18
C ALA A 73 -11.79 12.44 5.91
N GLY A 74 -12.69 11.46 6.04
CA GLY A 74 -14.11 11.61 5.69
C GLY A 74 -14.94 12.47 6.65
N ASN A 75 -14.38 13.55 7.20
CA ASN A 75 -15.05 14.47 8.14
C ASN A 75 -15.41 15.83 7.49
N GLU A 76 -15.60 15.86 6.17
CA GLU A 76 -16.36 16.92 5.50
C GLU A 76 -17.73 16.38 5.08
N GLN A 77 -18.60 16.18 6.08
CA GLN A 77 -20.06 16.28 6.01
C GLN A 77 -20.68 16.25 7.41
#